data_AF-A0A7C7HZZ1-F1
#
_entry.id   AF-A0A7C7HZZ1-F1
#
_cell.length_a   1.000
_cell.length_b   1.000
_cell.length_c   1.000
_cell.angle_alpha   90.00
_cell.angle_beta   90.00
_cell.angle_gamma   90.00
#
_symmetry.space_group_name_H-M   'P 1'
#
loop_
_entity.id
_entity.type
_entity.pdbx_description
1 polymer ?
#
loop_
_entity_poly.entity_id
_entity_poly.type
_entity_poly.pdbx_seq_one_letter_code
_entity_poly.pdbx_strand_id
1 'polypeptide(L)'
;MADSLGASLSAPMIDSRNPLRPFAREVVYALTAGESKTLDSAAIETVGVPQPVLMENAGRSAAQITQCLFPEGSVVGIVGSGNNGGDALVLLRTLRAWGREVCAVLVAERAMDDPLLHGWDIPVIMDEVLDQSGWDALLGPCGVAIDGILGIGAKGPPRDRQASAIAQLNRASCPVLAIDVPSGIDSSTGAVQGEAIHATVTVGFGAPKLGSLLSPARAHTGRIVVVDIGFPPSGNTDDLAQVITPLWAQRQLPSRPTDTHKNAVGRLTIIAGQPGMAGAAVLTTRAALTAGVGLVRVCSVPENREILQRSTPEAIYVDVSDDEALQLALEDTDAVVLGPGLGTNGLSVDLA
;
A
#
# COMPACT_ATOMS: atom_id res chain seq x y z
N MET A 1 3.81 51.24 -6.40
CA MET A 1 2.91 50.51 -5.49
C MET A 1 1.96 49.70 -6.35
N ALA A 2 1.66 48.47 -5.93
CA ALA A 2 0.99 47.39 -6.63
C ALA A 2 1.90 46.53 -7.53
N ASP A 3 2.51 45.52 -6.91
CA ASP A 3 2.74 44.24 -7.55
C ASP A 3 2.06 43.17 -6.69
N SER A 4 1.05 42.53 -7.28
CA SER A 4 0.23 41.48 -6.68
C SER A 4 0.97 40.15 -6.75
N LEU A 5 1.43 39.67 -5.60
CA LEU A 5 1.87 38.29 -5.42
C LEU A 5 0.65 37.37 -5.48
N GLY A 6 0.46 36.73 -6.63
CA GLY A 6 -0.38 35.54 -6.75
C GLY A 6 0.29 34.37 -6.05
N ALA A 7 -0.10 34.12 -4.79
CA ALA A 7 0.23 32.88 -4.12
C ALA A 7 -0.68 31.77 -4.67
N SER A 8 -0.12 30.93 -5.54
CA SER A 8 -0.68 29.63 -5.88
C SER A 8 -0.84 28.81 -4.59
N LEU A 9 -2.08 28.53 -4.22
CA LEU A 9 -2.42 27.56 -3.16
C LEU A 9 -2.08 26.17 -3.68
N SER A 10 -0.83 25.76 -3.53
CA SER A 10 -0.44 24.36 -3.66
C SER A 10 -1.13 23.57 -2.55
N ALA A 11 -1.80 22.46 -2.91
CA ALA A 11 -2.39 21.52 -1.97
C ALA A 11 -1.41 21.20 -0.83
N PRO A 12 -1.87 21.03 0.43
CA PRO A 12 -0.99 20.76 1.55
C PRO A 12 -0.17 19.50 1.25
N MET A 13 1.12 19.68 0.95
CA MET A 13 2.05 18.58 0.84
C MET A 13 2.11 17.90 2.19
N ILE A 14 1.56 16.70 2.30
CA ILE A 14 1.76 15.83 3.45
C ILE A 14 3.27 15.72 3.65
N ASP A 15 3.78 16.19 4.80
CA ASP A 15 5.20 16.07 5.13
C ASP A 15 5.57 14.59 5.17
N SER A 16 6.22 14.12 4.12
CA SER A 16 6.70 12.75 3.96
C SER A 16 7.75 12.39 5.01
N ARG A 17 8.29 13.37 5.75
CA ARG A 17 9.27 13.18 6.82
C ARG A 17 8.65 12.88 8.17
N ASN A 18 7.34 13.03 8.37
CA ASN A 18 6.68 12.55 9.59
C ASN A 18 6.27 11.08 9.37
N PRO A 19 7.04 10.11 9.87
CA PRO A 19 6.74 8.73 9.62
C PRO A 19 5.71 8.34 10.68
N LEU A 20 4.43 8.51 10.37
CA LEU A 20 3.39 7.71 11.01
C LEU A 20 3.82 6.25 10.78
N ARG A 21 4.50 5.68 11.78
CA ARG A 21 4.94 4.28 11.83
C ARG A 21 4.04 3.58 12.84
N PRO A 22 2.81 3.27 12.45
CA PRO A 22 1.89 2.72 13.42
C PRO A 22 2.29 1.31 13.86
N PHE A 23 3.17 0.63 13.11
CA PHE A 23 3.77 -0.63 13.51
C PHE A 23 5.29 -0.57 13.56
N ALA A 24 5.85 -0.90 14.72
CA ALA A 24 7.24 -1.30 14.91
C ALA A 24 7.37 -2.83 14.94
N ARG A 25 6.54 -3.53 14.16
CA ARG A 25 6.51 -5.00 14.08
C ARG A 25 7.33 -5.46 12.88
N GLU A 26 8.08 -6.55 13.05
CA GLU A 26 8.78 -7.20 11.94
C GLU A 26 7.77 -7.77 10.94
N VAL A 27 6.79 -8.49 11.47
CA VAL A 27 5.72 -9.13 10.71
C VAL A 27 4.49 -8.21 10.69
N VAL A 28 4.05 -7.86 9.48
CA VAL A 28 2.80 -7.14 9.22
C VAL A 28 2.03 -7.96 8.20
N TYR A 29 0.87 -8.49 8.61
CA TYR A 29 0.03 -9.29 7.72
C TYR A 29 -0.78 -8.40 6.78
N ALA A 30 -1.03 -8.88 5.57
CA ALA A 30 -1.95 -8.27 4.61
C ALA A 30 -3.17 -9.19 4.48
N LEU A 31 -4.31 -8.73 4.98
CA LEU A 31 -5.50 -9.57 5.10
C LEU A 31 -6.44 -9.38 3.92
N THR A 32 -7.00 -10.48 3.41
CA THR A 32 -8.18 -10.45 2.54
C THR A 32 -9.43 -10.01 3.31
N ALA A 33 -10.51 -9.75 2.59
CA ALA A 33 -11.81 -9.47 3.21
C ALA A 33 -12.29 -10.62 4.11
N GLY A 34 -12.03 -11.86 3.67
CA GLY A 34 -12.42 -13.07 4.41
C GLY A 34 -11.64 -13.21 5.71
N GLU A 35 -10.32 -13.12 5.63
CA GLU A 35 -9.43 -13.21 6.80
C GLU A 35 -9.69 -12.08 7.81
N SER A 36 -9.94 -10.86 7.33
CA SER A 36 -10.31 -9.73 8.21
C SER A 36 -11.59 -10.02 8.99
N LYS A 37 -12.63 -10.54 8.33
CA LYS A 37 -13.89 -10.94 8.98
C LYS A 37 -13.68 -12.08 9.98
N THR A 38 -12.83 -13.04 9.65
CA THR A 38 -12.48 -14.13 10.58
C THR A 38 -11.80 -13.59 11.83
N LEU A 39 -10.90 -12.60 11.69
CA LEU A 39 -10.24 -11.95 12.82
C LEU A 39 -11.23 -11.16 13.69
N ASP A 40 -12.15 -10.42 13.07
CA ASP A 40 -13.25 -9.72 13.76
C ASP A 40 -14.12 -10.69 14.56
N SER A 41 -14.62 -11.75 13.90
CA SER A 41 -15.43 -12.79 14.56
C SER A 41 -14.69 -13.47 15.69
N ALA A 42 -13.40 -13.80 15.53
CA ALA A 42 -12.60 -14.39 16.60
C ALA A 42 -12.46 -13.46 17.81
N ALA A 43 -12.22 -12.16 17.58
CA ALA A 43 -12.12 -11.17 18.66
C ALA A 43 -13.43 -11.03 19.44
N ILE A 44 -14.57 -11.03 18.74
CA ILE A 44 -15.90 -10.90 19.35
C ILE A 44 -16.32 -12.19 20.05
N GLU A 45 -16.27 -13.32 19.35
CA GLU A 45 -16.88 -14.58 19.80
C GLU A 45 -15.97 -15.36 20.76
N THR A 46 -14.65 -15.33 20.54
CA THR A 46 -13.71 -16.12 21.34
C THR A 46 -13.13 -15.33 22.50
N VAL A 47 -12.76 -14.06 22.28
CA VAL A 47 -12.12 -13.21 23.29
C VAL A 47 -13.14 -12.33 24.02
N GLY A 48 -14.34 -12.16 23.47
CA GLY A 48 -15.42 -11.39 24.11
C GLY A 48 -15.27 -9.88 23.98
N VAL A 49 -14.50 -9.38 23.00
CA VAL A 49 -14.39 -7.94 22.75
C VAL A 49 -15.67 -7.45 22.06
N PRO A 50 -16.47 -6.55 22.66
CA PRO A 50 -17.70 -6.10 22.03
C PRO A 50 -17.42 -5.35 20.73
N GLN A 51 -18.19 -5.64 19.67
CA GLN A 51 -18.08 -4.95 18.38
C GLN A 51 -18.09 -3.40 18.49
N PRO A 52 -18.94 -2.78 19.34
CA PRO A 52 -18.90 -1.32 19.51
C PRO A 52 -17.56 -0.80 20.05
N VAL A 53 -16.80 -1.60 20.81
CA VAL A 53 -15.48 -1.21 21.30
C VAL A 53 -14.45 -1.20 20.16
N LEU A 54 -14.48 -2.19 19.27
CA LEU A 54 -13.62 -2.21 18.08
C LEU A 54 -13.92 -1.01 17.17
N MET A 55 -15.20 -0.71 16.95
CA MET A 55 -15.66 0.45 16.17
C MET A 55 -15.26 1.78 16.83
N GLU A 56 -15.40 1.91 18.15
CA GLU A 56 -14.95 3.09 18.91
C GLU A 56 -13.44 3.30 18.73
N ASN A 57 -12.64 2.22 18.82
CA ASN A 57 -11.19 2.28 18.64
C ASN A 57 -10.80 2.63 17.20
N ALA A 58 -11.48 2.05 16.20
CA ALA A 58 -11.24 2.31 14.79
C ALA A 58 -11.51 3.78 14.44
N GLY A 59 -12.71 4.28 14.76
CA GLY A 59 -13.08 5.67 14.47
C GLY A 59 -12.22 6.69 15.24
N ARG A 60 -11.90 6.45 16.51
CA ARG A 60 -11.00 7.34 17.28
C ARG A 60 -9.59 7.35 16.75
N SER A 61 -9.03 6.20 16.38
CA SER A 61 -7.71 6.11 15.79
C SER A 61 -7.67 6.82 14.43
N ALA A 62 -8.70 6.64 13.59
CA ALA A 62 -8.81 7.38 12.34
C ALA A 62 -8.96 8.90 12.56
N ALA A 63 -9.67 9.33 13.62
CA ALA A 63 -9.74 10.75 14.00
C ALA A 63 -8.36 11.29 14.40
N GLN A 64 -7.56 10.54 15.15
CA GLN A 64 -6.18 10.93 15.51
C GLN A 64 -5.32 11.10 14.27
N ILE A 65 -5.37 10.16 13.32
CA ILE A 65 -4.63 10.27 12.06
C ILE A 65 -5.11 11.47 11.24
N THR A 66 -6.43 11.68 11.17
CA THR A 66 -7.03 12.83 10.48
C THR A 66 -6.54 14.15 11.07
N GLN A 67 -6.58 14.30 12.41
CA GLN A 67 -6.10 15.49 13.09
C GLN A 67 -4.59 15.73 12.90
N CYS A 68 -3.79 14.67 12.85
CA CYS A 68 -2.34 14.77 12.63
C CYS A 68 -1.99 15.18 11.20
N LEU A 69 -2.70 14.65 10.20
CA LEU A 69 -2.38 14.88 8.78
C LEU A 69 -3.07 16.12 8.21
N PHE A 70 -4.26 16.44 8.69
CA PHE A 70 -5.11 17.52 8.21
C PHE A 70 -5.62 18.35 9.41
N PRO A 71 -4.73 19.08 10.13
CA PRO A 71 -5.06 19.75 11.39
C PRO A 71 -6.01 20.95 11.25
N GLU A 72 -6.18 21.48 10.04
CA GLU A 72 -6.97 22.68 9.73
C GLU A 72 -8.15 22.37 8.81
N GLY A 73 -9.11 23.30 8.74
CA GLY A 73 -10.31 23.19 7.91
C GLY A 73 -11.42 22.30 8.51
N SER A 74 -12.60 22.35 7.89
CA SER A 74 -13.72 21.48 8.25
C SER A 74 -13.50 20.06 7.74
N VAL A 75 -14.21 19.09 8.33
CA VAL A 75 -14.17 17.68 7.93
C VAL A 75 -15.55 17.23 7.49
N VAL A 76 -15.65 16.72 6.27
CA VAL A 76 -16.90 16.21 5.71
C VAL A 76 -16.80 14.71 5.55
N GLY A 77 -17.59 13.93 6.29
CA GLY A 77 -17.61 12.48 6.15
C GLY A 77 -18.79 12.00 5.31
N ILE A 78 -18.50 11.15 4.33
CA ILE A 78 -19.52 10.52 3.50
C ILE A 78 -19.77 9.12 4.05
N VAL A 79 -20.98 8.91 4.55
CA VAL A 79 -21.30 7.81 5.47
C VAL A 79 -22.24 6.82 4.80
N GLY A 80 -21.79 5.58 4.68
CA GLY A 80 -22.62 4.46 4.22
C GLY A 80 -23.43 3.79 5.34
N SER A 81 -24.21 2.78 4.97
CA SER A 81 -25.06 2.01 5.90
C SER A 81 -24.32 0.95 6.72
N GLY A 82 -23.09 0.58 6.32
CA GLY A 82 -22.34 -0.51 6.95
C GLY A 82 -21.47 -0.09 8.14
N ASN A 83 -20.63 -1.02 8.59
CA ASN A 83 -19.66 -0.79 9.67
C ASN A 83 -18.72 0.38 9.35
N ASN A 84 -18.24 0.49 8.10
CA ASN A 84 -17.36 1.60 7.70
C ASN A 84 -18.03 2.97 7.90
N GLY A 85 -19.35 3.06 7.65
CA GLY A 85 -20.09 4.28 7.97
C GLY A 85 -20.20 4.53 9.47
N GLY A 86 -20.29 3.49 10.30
CA GLY A 86 -20.25 3.61 11.76
C GLY A 86 -18.91 4.12 12.26
N ASP A 87 -17.80 3.59 11.73
CA ASP A 87 -16.45 4.06 12.00
C ASP A 87 -16.28 5.54 11.63
N ALA A 88 -16.85 5.96 10.49
CA ALA A 88 -16.87 7.37 10.08
C ALA A 88 -17.66 8.27 11.06
N LEU A 89 -18.82 7.83 11.56
CA LEU A 89 -19.57 8.60 12.55
C LEU A 89 -18.81 8.75 13.87
N VAL A 90 -18.16 7.68 14.35
CA VAL A 90 -17.28 7.74 15.52
C VAL A 90 -16.12 8.70 15.29
N LEU A 91 -15.51 8.67 14.10
CA LEU A 91 -14.44 9.59 13.70
C LEU A 91 -14.94 11.05 13.77
N LEU A 92 -16.04 11.36 13.09
CA LEU A 92 -16.60 12.72 13.05
C LEU A 92 -16.98 13.21 14.45
N ARG A 93 -17.62 12.37 15.26
CA ARG A 93 -17.92 12.68 16.67
C ARG A 93 -16.66 12.98 17.46
N THR A 94 -15.62 12.18 17.28
CA THR A 94 -14.36 12.36 18.01
C THR A 94 -13.71 13.69 17.64
N LEU A 95 -13.68 14.03 16.35
CA LEU A 95 -13.17 15.32 15.87
C LEU A 95 -14.03 16.50 16.36
N ARG A 96 -15.35 16.36 16.37
CA ARG A 96 -16.29 17.35 16.93
C ARG A 96 -15.99 17.62 18.40
N ALA A 97 -15.76 16.55 19.18
CA ALA A 97 -15.41 16.65 20.59
C ALA A 97 -14.05 17.32 20.83
N TRP A 98 -13.15 17.30 19.83
CA TRP A 98 -11.89 18.05 19.84
C TRP A 98 -12.01 19.48 19.31
N GLY A 99 -13.23 19.92 18.99
CA GLY A 99 -13.50 21.29 18.54
C GLY A 99 -13.37 21.50 17.04
N ARG A 100 -13.26 20.45 16.22
CA ARG A 100 -13.30 20.58 14.76
C ARG A 100 -14.73 20.84 14.28
N GLU A 101 -14.85 21.61 13.21
CA GLU A 101 -16.08 21.70 12.43
C GLU A 101 -16.22 20.44 11.58
N VAL A 102 -17.34 19.74 11.73
CA VAL A 102 -17.60 18.48 11.03
C VAL A 102 -19.01 18.45 10.45
N CYS A 103 -19.20 17.69 9.37
CA CYS A 103 -20.50 17.41 8.78
C CYS A 103 -20.53 15.96 8.28
N ALA A 104 -21.67 15.29 8.39
CA ALA A 104 -21.90 13.98 7.80
C ALA A 104 -22.85 14.10 6.60
N VAL A 105 -22.57 13.39 5.52
CA VAL A 105 -23.50 13.17 4.40
C VAL A 105 -23.86 11.70 4.36
N LEU A 106 -25.13 11.36 4.56
CA LEU A 106 -25.59 9.97 4.45
C LEU A 106 -25.87 9.64 2.98
N VAL A 107 -25.21 8.61 2.48
CA VAL A 107 -25.39 8.07 1.11
C VAL A 107 -26.05 6.69 1.13
N ALA A 108 -26.86 6.47 2.17
CA ALA A 108 -27.65 5.27 2.38
C ALA A 108 -28.78 5.54 3.38
N GLU A 109 -29.74 4.63 3.45
CA GLU A 109 -30.80 4.64 4.46
C GLU A 109 -30.21 4.29 5.84
N ARG A 110 -29.84 5.32 6.60
CA ARG A 110 -29.34 5.23 7.98
C ARG A 110 -30.04 6.29 8.83
N ALA A 111 -30.34 5.96 10.09
CA ALA A 111 -30.99 6.89 11.01
C ALA A 111 -30.11 8.11 11.27
N MET A 112 -30.71 9.30 11.30
CA MET A 112 -29.99 10.55 11.58
C MET A 112 -29.51 10.64 13.03
N ASP A 113 -30.25 10.01 13.96
CA ASP A 113 -29.90 9.94 15.39
C ASP A 113 -29.28 8.57 15.71
N ASP A 114 -28.10 8.33 15.14
CA ASP A 114 -27.38 7.08 15.34
C ASP A 114 -26.82 7.01 16.77
N PRO A 115 -27.04 5.92 17.53
CA PRO A 115 -26.50 5.77 18.88
C PRO A 115 -24.98 6.00 18.98
N LEU A 116 -24.22 5.74 17.91
CA LEU A 116 -22.77 5.99 17.84
C LEU A 116 -22.40 7.48 17.97
N LEU A 117 -23.35 8.38 17.77
CA LEU A 117 -23.18 9.82 17.98
C LEU A 117 -23.18 10.19 19.47
N HIS A 118 -23.63 9.31 20.38
CA HIS A 118 -23.67 9.56 21.83
C HIS A 118 -24.30 10.93 22.20
N GLY A 119 -25.30 11.40 21.42
CA GLY A 119 -25.96 12.69 21.61
C GLY A 119 -25.13 13.93 21.23
N TRP A 120 -23.98 13.76 20.56
CA TRP A 120 -23.24 14.88 19.99
C TRP A 120 -23.98 15.47 18.79
N ASP A 121 -24.16 16.79 18.81
CA ASP A 121 -24.74 17.53 17.70
C ASP A 121 -23.74 17.64 16.54
N ILE A 122 -23.96 16.81 15.53
CA ILE A 122 -23.24 16.78 14.25
C ILE A 122 -24.28 17.06 13.15
N PRO A 123 -24.06 18.08 12.30
CA PRO A 123 -24.89 18.29 11.13
C PRO A 123 -24.89 17.04 10.22
N VAL A 124 -26.08 16.51 9.94
CA VAL A 124 -26.29 15.37 9.05
C VAL A 124 -27.12 15.83 7.85
N ILE A 125 -26.60 15.60 6.65
CA ILE A 125 -27.24 15.93 5.38
C ILE A 125 -27.57 14.64 4.64
N MET A 126 -28.77 14.56 4.07
CA MET A 126 -29.13 13.47 3.16
C MET A 126 -28.59 13.82 1.76
N ASP A 127 -27.90 12.90 1.09
CA ASP A 127 -27.38 13.19 -0.26
C ASP A 127 -28.49 13.51 -1.28
N GLU A 128 -29.74 13.06 -1.08
CA GLU A 128 -30.86 13.37 -1.98
C GLU A 128 -31.20 14.87 -2.04
N VAL A 129 -30.80 15.66 -1.03
CA VAL A 129 -31.01 17.12 -1.03
C VAL A 129 -29.84 17.90 -1.64
N LEU A 130 -28.74 17.21 -1.99
CA LEU A 130 -27.55 17.81 -2.56
C LEU A 130 -27.56 17.70 -4.08
N ASP A 131 -27.70 18.83 -4.75
CA ASP A 131 -27.30 18.96 -6.15
C ASP A 131 -25.79 19.21 -6.27
N GLN A 132 -25.29 19.38 -7.50
CA GLN A 132 -23.86 19.64 -7.72
C GLN A 132 -23.36 20.88 -6.97
N SER A 133 -24.17 21.95 -6.90
CA SER A 133 -23.78 23.17 -6.20
C SER A 133 -23.69 22.96 -4.70
N GLY A 134 -24.56 22.12 -4.13
CA GLY A 134 -24.52 21.70 -2.73
C GLY A 134 -23.24 20.90 -2.41
N TRP A 135 -22.87 19.95 -3.29
CA TRP A 135 -21.61 19.21 -3.17
C TRP A 135 -20.39 20.13 -3.25
N ASP A 136 -20.36 21.04 -4.20
CA ASP A 136 -19.26 22.00 -4.38
C ASP A 136 -19.12 22.94 -3.18
N ALA A 137 -20.24 23.42 -2.63
CA ALA A 137 -20.26 24.28 -1.44
C ALA A 137 -19.79 23.54 -0.18
N LEU A 138 -20.08 22.24 -0.08
CA LEU A 138 -19.70 21.41 1.05
C LEU A 138 -18.22 20.99 1.01
N LEU A 139 -17.75 20.53 -0.16
CA LEU A 139 -16.41 19.97 -0.33
C LEU A 139 -15.36 21.02 -0.71
N GLY A 140 -15.75 22.14 -1.30
CA GLY A 140 -14.86 23.22 -1.71
C GLY A 140 -14.05 23.86 -0.57
N PRO A 141 -14.66 24.26 0.56
CA PRO A 141 -13.95 24.80 1.72
C PRO A 141 -13.44 23.71 2.68
N CYS A 142 -13.72 22.44 2.39
CA CYS A 142 -13.39 21.31 3.26
C CYS A 142 -11.87 21.13 3.37
N GLY A 143 -11.37 20.93 4.58
CA GLY A 143 -9.96 20.61 4.81
C GLY A 143 -9.62 19.17 4.44
N VAL A 144 -10.54 18.24 4.66
CA VAL A 144 -10.42 16.82 4.29
C VAL A 144 -11.79 16.15 4.24
N ALA A 145 -12.04 15.39 3.18
CA ALA A 145 -13.22 14.55 3.07
C ALA A 145 -12.93 13.11 3.53
N ILE A 146 -13.85 12.50 4.27
CA ILE A 146 -13.73 11.12 4.76
C ILE A 146 -14.59 10.20 3.91
N ASP A 147 -13.96 9.17 3.32
CA ASP A 147 -14.66 8.07 2.69
C ASP A 147 -14.97 6.97 3.71
N GLY A 148 -16.23 6.92 4.15
CA GLY A 148 -16.82 5.86 4.96
C GLY A 148 -17.99 5.17 4.25
N ILE A 149 -17.97 5.11 2.91
CA ILE A 149 -19.13 4.67 2.11
C ILE A 149 -19.25 3.13 2.11
N LEU A 150 -18.18 2.44 1.74
CA LEU A 150 -18.07 0.98 1.62
C LEU A 150 -16.79 0.51 2.33
N GLY A 151 -16.84 -0.67 2.95
CA GLY A 151 -15.66 -1.32 3.53
C GLY A 151 -15.48 -2.73 2.97
N ILE A 152 -14.74 -3.60 3.67
CA ILE A 152 -14.46 -5.00 3.27
C ILE A 152 -15.70 -5.90 3.07
N GLY A 153 -16.89 -5.41 3.46
CA GLY A 153 -18.17 -6.09 3.23
C GLY A 153 -18.67 -5.99 1.80
N ALA A 154 -18.21 -5.00 1.03
CA ALA A 154 -18.69 -4.73 -0.32
C ALA A 154 -18.34 -5.86 -1.30
N LYS A 155 -19.24 -6.10 -2.26
CA LYS A 155 -19.05 -7.08 -3.34
C LYS A 155 -19.50 -6.44 -4.65
N GLY A 156 -18.69 -6.57 -5.69
CA GLY A 156 -18.99 -5.99 -7.00
C GLY A 156 -18.83 -4.47 -7.02
N PRO A 157 -19.25 -3.82 -8.13
CA PRO A 157 -19.25 -2.36 -8.25
C PRO A 157 -20.13 -1.68 -7.20
N PRO A 158 -19.80 -0.44 -6.78
CA PRO A 158 -20.72 0.39 -6.01
C PRO A 158 -22.06 0.58 -6.72
N ARG A 159 -23.15 0.64 -5.97
CA ARG A 159 -24.48 0.97 -6.51
C ARG A 159 -24.55 2.44 -6.89
N ASP A 160 -25.47 2.82 -7.76
CA ASP A 160 -25.56 4.18 -8.36
C ASP A 160 -25.43 5.33 -7.35
N ARG A 161 -26.14 5.27 -6.22
CA ARG A 161 -26.06 6.29 -5.15
C ARG A 161 -24.64 6.40 -4.58
N GLN A 162 -23.99 5.27 -4.32
CA GLN A 162 -22.64 5.18 -3.80
C GLN A 162 -21.63 5.63 -4.86
N ALA A 163 -21.78 5.19 -6.11
CA ALA A 163 -20.95 5.59 -7.24
C ALA A 163 -21.01 7.11 -7.49
N SER A 164 -22.19 7.71 -7.40
CA SER A 164 -22.38 9.16 -7.50
C SER A 164 -21.58 9.90 -6.42
N ALA A 165 -21.70 9.48 -5.16
CA ALA A 165 -20.95 10.07 -4.06
C ALA A 165 -19.43 9.91 -4.20
N ILE A 166 -18.96 8.74 -4.66
CA ILE A 166 -17.54 8.51 -4.95
C ILE A 166 -17.07 9.48 -6.04
N ALA A 167 -17.85 9.66 -7.10
CA ALA A 167 -17.51 10.60 -8.17
C ALA A 167 -17.45 12.06 -7.67
N GLN A 168 -18.27 12.45 -6.69
CA GLN A 168 -18.17 13.78 -6.05
C GLN A 168 -16.89 13.92 -5.24
N LEU A 169 -16.53 12.92 -4.43
CA LEU A 169 -15.27 12.90 -3.68
C LEU A 169 -14.05 12.96 -4.60
N ASN A 170 -14.04 12.21 -5.70
CA ASN A 170 -12.95 12.20 -6.66
C ASN A 170 -12.78 13.54 -7.42
N ARG A 171 -13.84 14.36 -7.52
CA ARG A 171 -13.79 15.71 -8.12
C ARG A 171 -13.42 16.80 -7.12
N ALA A 172 -13.48 16.51 -5.82
CA ALA A 172 -13.19 17.48 -4.78
C ALA A 172 -11.75 17.98 -4.88
N SER A 173 -11.54 19.25 -4.58
CA SER A 173 -10.22 19.86 -4.50
C SER A 173 -9.51 19.57 -3.17
N CYS A 174 -10.26 19.16 -2.15
CA CYS A 174 -9.73 18.75 -0.85
C CYS A 174 -9.21 17.30 -0.88
N PRO A 175 -8.25 16.94 0.00
CA PRO A 175 -7.78 15.57 0.11
C PRO A 175 -8.91 14.64 0.60
N VAL A 176 -8.90 13.40 0.10
CA VAL A 176 -9.79 12.32 0.56
C VAL A 176 -9.01 11.36 1.45
N LEU A 177 -9.50 11.14 2.67
CA LEU A 177 -9.04 10.10 3.58
C LEU A 177 -10.05 8.95 3.57
N ALA A 178 -9.64 7.79 3.07
CA ALA A 178 -10.42 6.57 3.18
C ALA A 178 -10.18 5.90 4.53
N ILE A 179 -11.25 5.42 5.16
CA ILE A 179 -11.15 4.56 6.33
C ILE A 179 -11.37 3.10 5.92
N ASP A 180 -10.57 2.24 6.54
CA ASP A 180 -10.44 0.81 6.28
C ASP A 180 -9.87 0.45 4.89
N VAL A 181 -10.61 0.78 3.84
CA VAL A 181 -10.26 0.62 2.42
C VAL A 181 -10.97 1.70 1.60
N PRO A 182 -10.38 2.20 0.49
CA PRO A 182 -11.09 3.07 -0.44
C PRO A 182 -12.34 2.39 -0.99
N SER A 183 -13.48 3.06 -0.90
CA SER A 183 -14.74 2.57 -1.46
C SER A 183 -14.62 2.30 -2.95
N GLY A 184 -15.13 1.14 -3.39
CA GLY A 184 -15.12 0.70 -4.80
C GLY A 184 -13.98 -0.24 -5.19
N ILE A 185 -13.04 -0.53 -4.30
CA ILE A 185 -12.02 -1.58 -4.51
C ILE A 185 -12.45 -2.92 -3.89
N ASP A 186 -12.00 -4.02 -4.48
CA ASP A 186 -12.03 -5.33 -3.84
C ASP A 186 -10.85 -5.45 -2.86
N SER A 187 -11.14 -5.57 -1.57
CA SER A 187 -10.11 -5.60 -0.52
C SER A 187 -9.32 -6.92 -0.45
N SER A 188 -9.70 -7.94 -1.21
CA SER A 188 -8.96 -9.22 -1.29
C SER A 188 -8.10 -9.29 -2.55
N THR A 189 -8.64 -8.88 -3.70
CA THR A 189 -8.00 -9.08 -5.01
C THR A 189 -7.33 -7.83 -5.57
N GLY A 190 -7.74 -6.64 -5.10
CA GLY A 190 -7.32 -5.36 -5.67
C GLY A 190 -8.00 -5.00 -6.98
N ALA A 191 -9.03 -5.77 -7.38
CA ALA A 191 -9.86 -5.43 -8.53
C ALA A 191 -10.64 -4.13 -8.29
N VAL A 192 -10.87 -3.37 -9.35
CA VAL A 192 -11.69 -2.15 -9.36
C VAL A 192 -12.75 -2.34 -10.43
N GLN A 193 -13.99 -2.59 -10.01
CA GLN A 193 -15.08 -3.05 -10.90
C GLN A 193 -16.07 -1.95 -11.28
N GLY A 194 -15.75 -0.69 -11.01
CA GLY A 194 -16.58 0.48 -11.29
C GLY A 194 -15.91 1.75 -10.77
N GLU A 195 -16.71 2.70 -10.31
CA GLU A 195 -16.19 3.91 -9.66
C GLU A 195 -15.49 3.53 -8.33
N ALA A 196 -14.30 4.10 -8.09
CA ALA A 196 -13.55 3.86 -6.85
C ALA A 196 -12.86 5.14 -6.38
N ILE A 197 -12.76 5.29 -5.07
CA ILE A 197 -12.13 6.46 -4.45
C ILE A 197 -10.65 6.54 -4.82
N HIS A 198 -10.18 7.73 -5.13
CA HIS A 198 -8.76 8.07 -5.20
C HIS A 198 -8.33 8.74 -3.90
N ALA A 199 -7.98 7.92 -2.90
CA ALA A 199 -7.62 8.40 -1.58
C ALA A 199 -6.22 9.04 -1.59
N THR A 200 -6.07 10.17 -0.90
CA THR A 200 -4.75 10.72 -0.55
C THR A 200 -4.10 9.86 0.53
N VAL A 201 -4.91 9.39 1.50
CA VAL A 201 -4.49 8.53 2.61
C VAL A 201 -5.56 7.48 2.87
N THR A 202 -5.17 6.25 3.16
CA THR A 202 -6.07 5.21 3.66
C THR A 202 -5.65 4.81 5.07
N VAL A 203 -6.60 4.87 6.02
CA VAL A 203 -6.41 4.38 7.39
C VAL A 203 -6.96 2.96 7.51
N GLY A 204 -6.10 1.95 7.40
CA GLY A 204 -6.50 0.55 7.58
C GLY A 204 -6.67 0.18 9.05
N PHE A 205 -7.68 -0.61 9.39
CA PHE A 205 -7.89 -1.08 10.76
C PHE A 205 -7.30 -2.48 10.98
N GLY A 206 -6.46 -2.62 12.00
CA GLY A 206 -5.74 -3.83 12.41
C GLY A 206 -4.61 -4.23 11.46
N ALA A 207 -4.91 -4.36 10.18
CA ALA A 207 -3.99 -4.75 9.13
C ALA A 207 -4.30 -4.00 7.82
N PRO A 208 -3.29 -3.78 6.94
CA PRO A 208 -3.58 -3.41 5.57
C PRO A 208 -4.37 -4.52 4.88
N LYS A 209 -5.26 -4.15 3.96
CA LYS A 209 -6.00 -5.12 3.17
C LYS A 209 -5.15 -5.54 1.98
N LEU A 210 -5.12 -6.84 1.67
CA LEU A 210 -4.31 -7.39 0.59
C LEU A 210 -4.60 -6.68 -0.74
N GLY A 211 -5.88 -6.52 -1.08
CA GLY A 211 -6.30 -5.83 -2.29
C GLY A 211 -5.78 -4.40 -2.39
N SER A 212 -5.63 -3.69 -1.27
CA SER A 212 -5.09 -2.32 -1.24
C SER A 212 -3.60 -2.23 -1.59
N LEU A 213 -2.88 -3.36 -1.55
CA LEU A 213 -1.46 -3.48 -1.90
C LEU A 213 -1.25 -3.97 -3.34
N LEU A 214 -2.29 -4.50 -3.98
CA LEU A 214 -2.24 -5.08 -5.31
C LEU A 214 -2.75 -4.10 -6.38
N SER A 215 -2.23 -4.22 -7.60
CA SER A 215 -2.72 -3.43 -8.73
C SER A 215 -4.01 -4.03 -9.31
N PRO A 216 -4.98 -3.22 -9.77
CA PRO A 216 -4.93 -1.75 -9.91
C PRO A 216 -5.23 -0.95 -8.64
N ALA A 217 -5.88 -1.52 -7.62
CA ALA A 217 -6.32 -0.78 -6.43
C ALA A 217 -5.20 -0.06 -5.66
N ARG A 218 -3.94 -0.47 -5.77
CA ARG A 218 -2.79 0.24 -5.18
C ARG A 218 -2.72 1.71 -5.60
N ALA A 219 -3.17 2.05 -6.81
CA ALA A 219 -3.22 3.43 -7.31
C ALA A 219 -4.33 4.28 -6.66
N HIS A 220 -5.28 3.65 -5.97
CA HIS A 220 -6.44 4.27 -5.32
C HIS A 220 -6.24 4.52 -3.82
N THR A 221 -5.22 3.91 -3.21
CA THR A 221 -5.10 3.83 -1.74
C THR A 221 -4.23 4.93 -1.13
N GLY A 222 -3.52 5.70 -1.96
CA GLY A 222 -2.63 6.77 -1.49
C GLY A 222 -1.57 6.27 -0.52
N ARG A 223 -1.31 7.04 0.54
CA ARG A 223 -0.50 6.59 1.68
C ARG A 223 -1.33 5.69 2.59
N ILE A 224 -0.88 4.46 2.82
CA ILE A 224 -1.54 3.55 3.76
C ILE A 224 -0.94 3.75 5.15
N VAL A 225 -1.80 4.02 6.13
CA VAL A 225 -1.49 4.05 7.56
C VAL A 225 -2.39 3.02 8.21
N VAL A 226 -1.86 2.11 9.01
CA VAL A 226 -2.67 1.04 9.59
C VAL A 226 -2.64 1.14 11.10
N VAL A 227 -3.79 1.23 11.75
CA VAL A 227 -3.89 1.45 13.19
C VAL A 227 -4.31 0.17 13.91
N ASP A 228 -3.77 -0.04 15.11
CA ASP A 228 -4.24 -1.09 16.01
C ASP A 228 -5.58 -0.67 16.61
N ILE A 229 -6.58 -1.56 16.60
CA ILE A 229 -7.93 -1.28 17.09
C ILE A 229 -8.34 -2.18 18.25
N GLY A 230 -7.39 -2.91 18.85
CA GLY A 230 -7.63 -3.79 19.99
C GLY A 230 -7.95 -5.24 19.61
N PHE A 231 -7.50 -5.72 18.45
CA PHE A 231 -7.54 -7.14 18.16
C PHE A 231 -6.65 -7.93 19.13
N PRO A 232 -7.10 -9.10 19.62
CA PRO A 232 -6.23 -9.98 20.37
C PRO A 232 -5.09 -10.50 19.48
N PRO A 233 -3.97 -10.97 20.06
CA PRO A 233 -2.97 -11.70 19.31
C PRO A 233 -3.62 -12.83 18.50
N SER A 234 -3.45 -12.79 17.18
CA SER A 234 -3.96 -13.82 16.28
C SER A 234 -3.26 -15.16 16.55
N GLY A 235 -4.01 -16.26 16.44
CA GLY A 235 -3.50 -17.62 16.59
C GLY A 235 -2.61 -18.06 15.41
N ASN A 236 -3.03 -19.11 14.69
CA ASN A 236 -2.29 -19.55 13.50
C ASN A 236 -2.34 -18.46 12.40
N THR A 237 -1.17 -18.02 11.96
CA THR A 237 -0.99 -16.97 10.94
C THR A 237 -0.08 -17.43 9.80
N ASP A 238 0.25 -18.72 9.75
CA ASP A 238 1.23 -19.27 8.82
C ASP A 238 0.79 -19.12 7.35
N ASP A 239 -0.52 -19.13 7.10
CA ASP A 239 -1.11 -19.00 5.77
C ASP A 239 -1.41 -17.56 5.34
N LEU A 240 -1.20 -16.57 6.22
CA LEU A 240 -1.51 -15.17 5.91
C LEU A 240 -0.39 -14.52 5.08
N ALA A 241 -0.80 -13.74 4.07
CA ALA A 241 0.14 -12.92 3.32
C ALA A 241 0.84 -11.90 4.24
N GLN A 242 2.11 -11.62 3.96
CA GLN A 242 2.94 -10.70 4.75
C GLN A 242 3.50 -9.57 3.89
N VAL A 243 3.57 -8.38 4.48
CA VAL A 243 4.20 -7.21 3.86
C VAL A 243 5.69 -7.25 4.15
N ILE A 244 6.52 -7.04 3.12
CA ILE A 244 7.96 -6.81 3.28
C ILE A 244 8.16 -5.46 3.97
N THR A 245 8.51 -5.48 5.26
CA THR A 245 8.79 -4.28 6.05
C THR A 245 10.28 -3.94 6.04
N PRO A 246 10.68 -2.67 6.31
CA PRO A 246 12.09 -2.33 6.48
C PRO A 246 12.80 -3.12 7.59
N LEU A 247 12.09 -3.45 8.68
CA LEU A 247 12.65 -4.24 9.78
C LEU A 247 12.85 -5.71 9.38
N TRP A 248 11.86 -6.30 8.67
CA TRP A 248 12.02 -7.63 8.09
C TRP A 248 13.22 -7.65 7.13
N ALA A 249 13.29 -6.70 6.19
CA ALA A 249 14.37 -6.63 5.21
C ALA A 249 15.75 -6.51 5.89
N GLN A 250 15.87 -5.68 6.93
CA GLN A 250 17.09 -5.55 7.72
C GLN A 250 17.51 -6.88 8.38
N ARG A 251 16.55 -7.66 8.90
CA ARG A 251 16.81 -8.94 9.56
C ARG A 251 17.15 -10.07 8.58
N GLN A 252 16.72 -9.97 7.33
CA GLN A 252 17.10 -10.92 6.28
C GLN A 252 18.51 -10.68 5.72
N LEU A 253 19.16 -9.55 6.02
CA LEU A 253 20.51 -9.28 5.53
C LEU A 253 21.53 -10.26 6.16
N PRO A 254 22.42 -10.87 5.35
CA PRO A 254 23.43 -11.77 5.88
C PRO A 254 24.45 -11.02 6.74
N SER A 255 24.79 -11.59 7.89
CA SER A 255 25.90 -11.11 8.72
C SER A 255 27.25 -11.59 8.16
N ARG A 256 28.27 -10.73 8.17
CA ARG A 256 29.61 -11.04 7.65
C ARG A 256 30.66 -10.97 8.76
N PRO A 257 31.31 -12.09 9.11
CA PRO A 257 32.47 -12.07 9.98
C PRO A 257 33.61 -11.24 9.38
N THR A 258 34.42 -10.62 10.25
CA THR A 258 35.54 -9.75 9.85
C THR A 258 36.69 -10.51 9.17
N ASP A 259 36.77 -11.82 9.34
CA ASP A 259 37.75 -12.74 8.75
C ASP A 259 37.23 -13.47 7.48
N THR A 260 36.16 -12.94 6.87
CA THR A 260 35.58 -13.43 5.62
C THR A 260 36.56 -13.33 4.44
N HIS A 261 36.47 -14.29 3.52
CA HIS A 261 37.14 -14.25 2.21
C HIS A 261 36.14 -14.50 1.08
N LYS A 262 36.52 -14.18 -0.17
CA LYS A 262 35.61 -14.19 -1.33
C LYS A 262 34.90 -15.53 -1.59
N ASN A 263 35.51 -16.66 -1.24
CA ASN A 263 34.87 -17.98 -1.42
C ASN A 263 33.88 -18.33 -0.29
N ALA A 264 33.88 -17.57 0.81
CA ALA A 264 33.01 -17.80 1.97
C ALA A 264 31.66 -17.05 1.89
N VAL A 265 31.49 -16.16 0.90
CA VAL A 265 30.28 -15.32 0.72
C VAL A 265 29.56 -15.62 -0.59
N GLY A 266 29.71 -16.85 -1.08
CA GLY A 266 29.00 -17.37 -2.24
C GLY A 266 29.61 -17.01 -3.58
N ARG A 267 29.42 -17.92 -4.53
CA ARG A 267 29.77 -17.82 -5.94
C ARG A 267 28.48 -17.79 -6.75
N LEU A 268 28.39 -16.86 -7.70
CA LEU A 268 27.25 -16.72 -8.59
C LEU A 268 27.70 -16.77 -10.04
N THR A 269 27.03 -17.61 -10.83
CA THR A 269 27.17 -17.65 -12.28
C THR A 269 25.94 -17.00 -12.92
N ILE A 270 26.17 -15.99 -13.75
CA ILE A 270 25.14 -15.23 -14.45
C ILE A 270 25.24 -15.57 -15.94
N ILE A 271 24.21 -16.15 -16.52
CA ILE A 271 24.09 -16.40 -17.95
C ILE A 271 23.12 -15.38 -18.53
N ALA A 272 23.66 -14.38 -19.23
CA ALA A 272 22.91 -13.20 -19.64
C ALA A 272 23.50 -12.52 -20.88
N GLY A 273 22.65 -11.81 -21.61
CA GLY A 273 23.01 -10.94 -22.71
C GLY A 273 23.38 -11.69 -24.00
N GLN A 274 22.46 -11.69 -24.96
CA GLN A 274 22.74 -12.00 -26.36
C GLN A 274 23.43 -10.80 -27.06
N PRO A 275 23.84 -10.92 -28.35
CA PRO A 275 24.39 -9.79 -29.09
C PRO A 275 23.43 -8.59 -29.07
N GLY A 276 23.94 -7.41 -28.74
CA GLY A 276 23.14 -6.19 -28.59
C GLY A 276 22.40 -6.03 -27.25
N MET A 277 22.50 -7.01 -26.35
CA MET A 277 21.85 -6.99 -25.02
C MET A 277 22.84 -7.03 -23.85
N ALA A 278 24.09 -6.61 -24.05
CA ALA A 278 25.13 -6.53 -23.00
C ALA A 278 24.66 -5.77 -21.74
N GLY A 279 23.77 -4.77 -21.92
CA GLY A 279 23.25 -3.97 -20.82
C GLY A 279 22.51 -4.80 -19.75
N ALA A 280 21.78 -5.84 -20.15
CA ALA A 280 21.11 -6.73 -19.21
C ALA A 280 22.13 -7.46 -18.33
N ALA A 281 23.17 -8.04 -18.95
CA ALA A 281 24.25 -8.72 -18.24
C ALA A 281 25.02 -7.77 -17.31
N VAL A 282 25.30 -6.53 -17.74
CA VAL A 282 25.96 -5.50 -16.90
C VAL A 282 25.12 -5.17 -15.67
N LEU A 283 23.82 -4.92 -15.84
CA LEU A 283 22.93 -4.57 -14.72
C LEU A 283 22.81 -5.71 -13.71
N THR A 284 22.63 -6.95 -14.18
CA THR A 284 22.57 -8.14 -13.32
C THR A 284 23.88 -8.35 -12.57
N THR A 285 25.02 -8.19 -13.25
CA THR A 285 26.35 -8.33 -12.64
C THR A 285 26.58 -7.28 -11.54
N ARG A 286 26.24 -6.01 -11.80
CA ARG A 286 26.33 -4.95 -10.79
C ARG A 286 25.43 -5.19 -9.59
N ALA A 287 24.21 -5.67 -9.81
CA ALA A 287 23.29 -6.00 -8.74
C ALA A 287 23.86 -7.11 -7.83
N ALA A 288 24.44 -8.17 -8.43
CA ALA A 288 25.08 -9.25 -7.68
C ALA A 288 26.27 -8.77 -6.83
N LEU A 289 27.16 -7.96 -7.43
CA LEU A 289 28.30 -7.38 -6.72
C LEU A 289 27.85 -6.43 -5.59
N THR A 290 26.79 -5.65 -5.81
CA THR A 290 26.23 -4.73 -4.80
C THR A 290 25.53 -5.48 -3.66
N ALA A 291 24.86 -6.59 -3.95
CA ALA A 291 24.34 -7.52 -2.94
C ALA A 291 25.48 -8.22 -2.17
N GLY A 292 26.71 -8.12 -2.67
CA GLY A 292 27.94 -8.51 -2.00
C GLY A 292 28.31 -9.97 -2.19
N VAL A 293 27.93 -10.58 -3.32
CA VAL A 293 28.42 -11.90 -3.73
C VAL A 293 29.96 -11.87 -3.80
N GLY A 294 30.61 -12.94 -3.34
CA GLY A 294 32.06 -13.01 -3.28
C GLY A 294 32.78 -13.21 -4.61
N LEU A 295 32.19 -14.03 -5.47
CA LEU A 295 32.73 -14.33 -6.79
C LEU A 295 31.59 -14.32 -7.81
N VAL A 296 31.69 -13.46 -8.81
CA VAL A 296 30.69 -13.36 -9.88
C VAL A 296 31.33 -13.78 -11.20
N ARG A 297 30.74 -14.77 -11.86
CA ARG A 297 31.02 -15.15 -13.24
C ARG A 297 29.88 -14.66 -14.12
N VAL A 298 30.20 -13.98 -15.21
CA VAL A 298 29.24 -13.56 -16.22
C VAL A 298 29.52 -14.31 -17.52
N CYS A 299 28.68 -15.29 -17.80
CA CYS A 299 28.63 -16.05 -19.03
C CYS A 299 27.81 -15.26 -20.06
N SER A 300 28.45 -14.79 -21.12
CA SER A 300 27.80 -14.03 -22.18
C SER A 300 28.44 -14.35 -23.53
N VAL A 301 27.86 -13.83 -24.60
CA VAL A 301 28.42 -13.98 -25.94
C VAL A 301 29.69 -13.13 -26.12
N PRO A 302 30.67 -13.58 -26.94
CA PRO A 302 31.96 -12.90 -27.14
C PRO A 302 31.85 -11.39 -27.42
N GLU A 303 30.83 -10.98 -28.15
CA GLU A 303 30.56 -9.59 -28.55
C GLU A 303 30.32 -8.67 -27.34
N ASN A 304 29.87 -9.22 -26.21
CA ASN A 304 29.61 -8.46 -24.99
C ASN A 304 30.85 -8.34 -24.10
N ARG A 305 31.94 -9.08 -24.37
CA ARG A 305 33.13 -9.17 -23.51
C ARG A 305 33.72 -7.81 -23.15
N GLU A 306 33.98 -6.96 -24.15
CA GLU A 306 34.59 -5.64 -23.89
C GLU A 306 33.67 -4.75 -23.05
N ILE A 307 32.36 -4.77 -23.31
CA ILE A 307 31.39 -3.95 -22.58
C ILE A 307 31.33 -4.40 -21.13
N LEU A 308 31.27 -5.72 -20.88
CA LEU A 308 31.22 -6.30 -19.55
C LEU A 308 32.51 -6.03 -18.76
N GLN A 309 33.67 -6.34 -19.34
CA GLN A 309 34.95 -6.16 -18.67
C GLN A 309 35.30 -4.68 -18.41
N ARG A 310 34.78 -3.73 -19.22
CA ARG A 310 34.90 -2.29 -18.91
C ARG A 310 33.90 -1.81 -17.86
N SER A 311 32.71 -2.42 -17.79
CA SER A 311 31.61 -1.93 -16.93
C SER A 311 31.61 -2.56 -15.53
N THR A 312 32.12 -3.78 -15.42
CA THR A 312 32.23 -4.61 -14.21
C THR A 312 33.51 -5.45 -14.26
N PRO A 313 34.70 -4.82 -14.20
CA PRO A 313 35.98 -5.54 -14.24
C PRO A 313 36.18 -6.52 -13.08
N GLU A 314 35.39 -6.41 -12.01
CA GLU A 314 35.41 -7.31 -10.87
C GLU A 314 34.81 -8.69 -11.18
N ALA A 315 33.97 -8.79 -12.22
CA ALA A 315 33.35 -10.04 -12.64
C ALA A 315 34.22 -10.79 -13.63
N ILE A 316 34.26 -12.12 -13.49
CA ILE A 316 34.97 -12.99 -14.41
C ILE A 316 34.09 -13.21 -15.64
N TYR A 317 34.57 -12.80 -16.81
CA TYR A 317 33.88 -13.12 -18.05
C TYR A 317 34.12 -14.59 -18.44
N VAL A 318 33.04 -15.27 -18.79
CA VAL A 318 33.07 -16.62 -19.38
C VAL A 318 32.39 -16.54 -20.73
N ASP A 319 33.02 -17.13 -21.74
CA ASP A 319 32.43 -17.22 -23.07
C ASP A 319 31.37 -18.30 -23.08
N VAL A 320 30.12 -17.95 -23.38
CA VAL A 320 29.03 -18.93 -23.37
C VAL A 320 29.13 -19.92 -24.54
N SER A 321 29.94 -19.62 -25.57
CA SER A 321 30.21 -20.55 -26.68
C SER A 321 31.33 -21.57 -26.40
N ASP A 322 31.99 -21.44 -25.24
CA ASP A 322 32.99 -22.39 -24.75
C ASP A 322 32.32 -23.34 -23.74
N ASP A 323 31.88 -24.49 -24.23
CA ASP A 323 31.13 -25.48 -23.44
C ASP A 323 31.90 -25.94 -22.19
N GLU A 324 33.21 -26.10 -22.27
CA GLU A 324 34.05 -26.54 -21.15
C GLU A 324 34.14 -25.44 -20.08
N ALA A 325 34.38 -24.19 -20.50
CA ALA A 325 34.45 -23.06 -19.58
C ALA A 325 33.09 -22.78 -18.92
N LEU A 326 32.00 -22.91 -19.69
CA LEU A 326 30.64 -22.77 -19.19
C LEU A 326 30.30 -23.87 -18.19
N GLN A 327 30.60 -25.14 -18.53
CA GLN A 327 30.39 -26.27 -17.63
C GLN A 327 31.15 -26.09 -16.32
N LEU A 328 32.42 -25.70 -16.37
CA LEU A 328 33.21 -25.43 -15.17
C LEU A 328 32.63 -24.29 -14.33
N ALA A 329 32.11 -23.23 -14.97
CA ALA A 329 31.46 -22.13 -14.27
C ALA A 329 30.14 -22.56 -13.58
N LEU A 330 29.43 -23.54 -14.15
CA LEU A 330 28.21 -24.11 -13.59
C LEU A 330 28.49 -25.12 -12.47
N GLU A 331 29.59 -25.87 -12.56
CA GLU A 331 30.01 -26.80 -11.51
C GLU A 331 30.59 -26.06 -10.28
N ASP A 332 31.27 -24.93 -10.48
CA ASP A 332 31.93 -24.13 -9.44
C ASP A 332 31.10 -22.92 -8.97
N THR A 333 29.79 -23.08 -8.79
CA THR A 333 28.89 -22.01 -8.33
C THR A 333 27.93 -22.47 -7.23
N ASP A 334 27.47 -21.55 -6.40
CA ASP A 334 26.48 -21.84 -5.35
C ASP A 334 25.06 -21.46 -5.81
N ALA A 335 24.94 -20.58 -6.81
CA ALA A 335 23.68 -20.23 -7.46
C ALA A 335 23.90 -19.84 -8.94
N VAL A 336 22.81 -19.89 -9.72
CA VAL A 336 22.79 -19.48 -11.13
C VAL A 336 21.67 -18.48 -11.37
N VAL A 337 21.97 -17.42 -12.12
CA VAL A 337 20.96 -16.51 -12.71
C VAL A 337 20.98 -16.71 -14.21
N LEU A 338 19.83 -17.05 -14.78
CA LEU A 338 19.65 -17.28 -16.22
C LEU A 338 18.50 -16.41 -16.73
N GLY A 339 18.65 -15.85 -17.93
CA GLY A 339 17.55 -15.20 -18.65
C GLY A 339 17.76 -13.74 -19.06
N PRO A 340 18.38 -12.86 -18.26
CA PRO A 340 18.44 -11.43 -18.58
C PRO A 340 19.04 -11.16 -19.98
N GLY A 341 18.21 -10.71 -20.91
CA GLY A 341 18.63 -10.37 -22.26
C GLY A 341 19.09 -11.55 -23.12
N LEU A 342 18.76 -12.80 -22.80
CA LEU A 342 19.11 -13.97 -23.62
C LEU A 342 18.27 -14.10 -24.90
N GLY A 343 17.04 -13.59 -24.89
CA GLY A 343 16.09 -13.81 -25.97
C GLY A 343 15.41 -15.18 -25.82
N THR A 344 14.91 -15.71 -26.93
CA THR A 344 14.14 -16.96 -26.99
C THR A 344 14.61 -17.85 -28.16
N ASN A 345 15.90 -17.75 -28.50
CA ASN A 345 16.51 -18.54 -29.57
C ASN A 345 16.89 -19.96 -29.07
N GLY A 346 17.36 -20.83 -29.97
CA GLY A 346 17.73 -22.21 -29.62
C GLY A 346 18.74 -22.29 -28.47
N LEU A 347 19.80 -21.46 -28.51
CA LEU A 347 20.78 -21.38 -27.43
C LEU A 347 20.16 -21.00 -26.08
N SER A 348 19.14 -20.12 -26.08
CA SER A 348 18.41 -19.75 -24.85
C SER A 348 17.58 -20.90 -24.29
N VAL A 349 17.10 -21.80 -25.16
CA VAL A 349 16.32 -22.98 -24.77
C VAL A 349 17.25 -24.08 -24.25
N ASP A 350 18.39 -24.30 -24.90
CA ASP A 350 19.36 -25.32 -24.48
C ASP A 350 20.01 -25.00 -23.12
N LEU A 351 20.09 -23.72 -22.75
CA LEU A 351 20.63 -23.24 -21.47
C LEU A 351 19.62 -23.23 -20.32
N ALA A 352 18.31 -23.37 -20.58
CA ALA A 352 17.21 -23.26 -19.61
C ALA A 352 16.72 -24.61 -19.10
#